data_AF-A0A2H0ASA0-F1
#
_entry.id   AF-A0A2H0ASA0-F1
#
_cell.length_a   1.000
_cell.length_b   1.000
_cell.length_c   1.000
_cell.angle_alpha   90.00
_cell.angle_beta   90.00
_cell.angle_gamma   90.00
#
_symmetry.space_group_name_H-M   'P 1'
#
loop_
_entity.id
_entity.type
_entity.pdbx_description
1 polymer ?
#
loop_
_entity_poly.entity_id
_entity_poly.type
_entity_poly.pdbx_seq_one_letter_code
_entity_poly.pdbx_strand_id
1 'polypeptide(L)' 'MLYSRRVVEAFAEAQARGLGAISFEGKMIDIMSYRQAKDLVNFVEIIAEKEKKRQLAPAISLSQFFA' A
#
# COMPACT_ATOMS: atom_id res chain seq x y z
N MET A 1 -5.67 -6.53 -3.14
CA MET A 1 -4.59 -5.53 -3.32
C MET A 1 -4.66 -4.82 -4.67
N LEU A 2 -4.91 -5.51 -5.79
CA LEU A 2 -5.06 -4.88 -7.12
C LEU A 2 -6.13 -3.78 -7.17
N TYR A 3 -7.26 -3.96 -6.48
CA TYR A 3 -8.33 -2.96 -6.42
C TYR A 3 -7.84 -1.62 -5.85
N SER A 4 -7.21 -1.62 -4.67
CA SER A 4 -6.75 -0.38 -4.01
C SER A 4 -5.73 0.38 -4.86
N ARG A 5 -4.83 -0.34 -5.56
CA ARG A 5 -3.88 0.28 -6.49
C ARG A 5 -4.60 0.95 -7.67
N ARG A 6 -5.55 0.25 -8.31
CA ARG A 6 -6.35 0.84 -9.40
C ARG A 6 -7.21 2.02 -8.95
N VAL A 7 -7.74 1.98 -7.73
CA VAL A 7 -8.46 3.12 -7.13
C VAL A 7 -7.53 4.33 -6.98
N VAL A 8 -6.31 4.12 -6.46
CA VAL A 8 -5.31 5.18 -6.30
C VAL A 8 -4.94 5.79 -7.65
N GLU A 9 -4.69 4.96 -8.67
CA GLU A 9 -4.36 5.40 -10.03
C GLU A 9 -5.52 6.19 -10.66
N ALA A 10 -6.74 5.62 -10.66
CA ALA A 10 -7.91 6.26 -11.26
C ALA A 10 -8.27 7.59 -10.58
N PHE A 11 -8.18 7.65 -9.24
CA PHE A 11 -8.46 8.88 -8.50
C PHE A 11 -7.37 9.93 -8.72
N ALA A 12 -6.09 9.55 -8.82
CA ALA A 12 -5.00 10.47 -9.10
C ALA A 12 -5.13 11.11 -10.49
N GLU A 13 -5.49 10.31 -11.51
CA GLU A 13 -5.77 10.82 -12.86
C GLU A 13 -6.93 11.82 -12.87
N ALA A 14 -7.99 11.54 -12.11
CA ALA A 14 -9.15 12.41 -12.03
C ALA A 14 -8.87 13.69 -11.23
N GLN A 15 -8.09 13.60 -10.16
CA GLN A 15 -7.64 14.77 -9.39
C GLN A 15 -6.79 15.71 -10.26
N ALA A 16 -5.94 15.17 -11.15
CA ALA A 16 -5.20 15.98 -12.11
C ALA A 16 -6.10 16.76 -13.09
N ARG A 17 -7.35 16.32 -13.27
CA ARG A 17 -8.39 17.00 -14.06
C ARG A 17 -9.30 17.90 -13.21
N GLY A 18 -9.00 18.09 -11.92
CA GLY A 18 -9.78 18.91 -11.00
C GLY A 18 -11.04 18.23 -10.44
N LEU A 19 -11.18 16.91 -10.59
CA LEU A 19 -12.33 16.17 -10.08
C LEU A 19 -12.12 15.77 -8.60
N GLY A 20 -13.11 16.07 -7.75
CA GLY A 20 -13.08 15.73 -6.31
C GLY A 20 -13.64 14.35 -5.96
N ALA A 21 -14.33 13.71 -6.91
CA ALA A 21 -14.86 12.36 -6.80
C ALA A 21 -14.97 11.71 -8.18
N ILE A 22 -14.93 10.37 -8.25
CA ILE A 22 -15.09 9.60 -9.49
C ILE A 22 -16.07 8.45 -9.31
N SER A 23 -16.64 8.00 -10.42
CA SER A 23 -17.22 6.66 -10.48
C SER A 23 -16.14 5.68 -10.90
N PHE A 24 -15.89 4.67 -10.09
CA PHE A 24 -14.95 3.58 -10.36
C PHE A 24 -15.66 2.25 -10.10
N GLU A 25 -15.75 1.39 -11.11
CA GLU A 25 -16.43 0.09 -11.03
C GLU A 25 -17.86 0.17 -10.45
N GLY A 26 -18.60 1.19 -10.87
CA GLY A 26 -19.99 1.41 -10.42
C GLY A 26 -20.12 1.97 -9.01
N LYS A 27 -19.02 2.33 -8.35
CA LYS A 27 -19.01 2.93 -7.01
C LYS A 27 -18.46 4.35 -7.04
N MET A 28 -18.97 5.20 -6.17
CA MET A 28 -18.38 6.53 -5.95
C MET A 28 -17.11 6.39 -5.11
N ILE A 29 -16.01 6.95 -5.59
CA ILE A 29 -14.76 7.10 -4.85
C ILE A 29 -14.55 8.59 -4.61
N ASP A 30 -14.48 8.97 -3.35
CA ASP A 30 -14.13 10.31 -2.88
C ASP A 30 -12.69 10.35 -2.36
N ILE A 31 -12.27 11.54 -1.90
CA ILE A 31 -10.92 11.75 -1.36
C ILE A 31 -10.62 10.84 -0.16
N MET A 32 -11.62 10.50 0.66
CA MET A 32 -11.41 9.68 1.84
C MET A 32 -11.21 8.20 1.46
N SER A 33 -12.02 7.70 0.53
CA SER A 33 -11.87 6.37 -0.07
C SER A 33 -10.51 6.22 -0.75
N TYR A 34 -10.07 7.25 -1.48
CA TYR A 34 -8.73 7.31 -2.06
C TYR A 34 -7.63 7.24 -1.00
N ARG A 35 -7.72 8.04 0.07
CA ARG A 35 -6.72 8.04 1.16
C ARG A 35 -6.61 6.67 1.82
N GLN A 36 -7.74 6.04 2.14
CA GLN A 36 -7.75 4.69 2.69
C GLN A 36 -7.10 3.67 1.74
N ALA A 37 -7.42 3.74 0.45
CA ALA A 37 -6.80 2.87 -0.55
C ALA A 37 -5.28 3.07 -0.63
N LYS A 38 -4.83 4.34 -0.59
CA LYS A 38 -3.40 4.70 -0.59
C LYS A 38 -2.68 4.21 0.65
N ASP A 39 -3.26 4.38 1.83
CA ASP A 39 -2.67 3.93 3.09
C ASP A 39 -2.51 2.40 3.12
N LEU A 40 -3.49 1.66 2.60
CA LEU A 40 -3.39 0.21 2.48
C LEU A 40 -2.26 -0.22 1.53
N VAL A 41 -2.12 0.44 0.38
CA VAL A 41 -1.03 0.16 -0.57
C VAL A 41 0.34 0.40 0.09
N ASN A 42 0.51 1.55 0.74
CA ASN A 42 1.75 1.89 1.45
C ASN A 42 2.07 0.88 2.56
N PHE A 43 1.06 0.45 3.31
CA PHE A 43 1.25 -0.51 4.40
C PHE A 43 1.78 -1.85 3.90
N VAL A 44 1.25 -2.34 2.78
CA VAL A 44 1.73 -3.57 2.14
C VAL A 44 3.18 -3.43 1.69
N GLU A 45 3.55 -2.30 1.11
CA GLU A 45 4.93 -2.03 0.67
C GLU A 45 5.90 -2.03 1.86
N ILE A 46 5.50 -1.43 2.98
CA ILE A 46 6.28 -1.46 4.23
C ILE A 46 6.49 -2.90 4.73
N ILE A 47 5.44 -3.72 4.70
CA ILE A 47 5.54 -5.14 5.09
C ILE A 47 6.49 -5.89 4.15
N ALA A 48 6.33 -5.71 2.84
CA ALA A 48 7.16 -6.38 1.84
C ALA A 48 8.66 -6.04 2.03
N GLU A 49 8.97 -4.77 2.27
CA GLU A 49 10.34 -4.32 2.56
C GLU A 49 10.89 -4.90 3.87
N LYS A 50 10.06 -5.01 4.92
CA LYS A 50 10.45 -5.65 6.18
C LYS A 50 10.74 -7.14 6.00
N GLU A 51 9.90 -7.86 5.28
CA GLU A 51 10.11 -9.29 5.02
C GLU A 51 11.36 -9.53 4.16
N LYS A 52 11.59 -8.69 3.15
CA LYS A 52 12.83 -8.73 2.37
C LYS A 52 14.07 -8.52 3.24
N LYS A 53 14.05 -7.54 4.15
CA LYS A 53 15.14 -7.32 5.12
C LYS A 53 15.33 -8.50 6.07
N ARG A 54 14.25 -9.13 6.53
CA ARG A 54 14.31 -10.33 7.38
C ARG A 54 14.97 -11.50 6.65
N GLN A 55 14.67 -11.71 5.38
CA GLN A 55 15.28 -12.76 4.56
C GLN A 55 16.78 -12.53 4.31
N LEU A 56 17.20 -11.26 4.22
CA LEU A 56 18.60 -10.88 4.02
C LEU A 56 19.43 -10.89 5.32
N ALA A 57 18.78 -10.84 6.49
CA ALA A 57 19.47 -10.90 7.76
C ALA A 57 19.99 -12.33 8.01
N PRO A 58 21.25 -12.50 8.45
CA PRO A 58 21.74 -13.81 8.86
C PRO A 58 20.87 -14.33 10.00
N ALA A 59 20.51 -15.61 9.96
CA ALA A 59 19.86 -16.28 11.07
C ALA A 59 20.88 -16.40 12.22
N ILE A 60 20.93 -15.38 13.09
CA ILE A 60 21.76 -15.44 14.29
C ILE A 60 21.04 -16.36 15.26
N SER A 61 21.67 -17.49 15.57
CA SER A 61 21.13 -18.43 16.55
C SER A 61 21.23 -17.81 17.94
N LEU A 62 20.16 -17.90 18.74
CA LEU A 62 20.19 -17.48 20.15
C LEU A 62 21.29 -18.23 20.93
N SER A 63 21.68 -19.43 20.50
CA SER A 63 22.79 -20.18 21.10
C SER A 63 24.16 -19.48 20.97
N GLN A 64 24.33 -18.55 20.03
CA GLN A 64 25.57 -17.78 19.88
C GLN A 64 25.71 -16.65 20.90
N PHE A 65 24.63 -16.27 21.60
CA PHE A 65 24.63 -15.18 22.59
C PHE A 65 24.75 -15.65 24.05
N PHE A 66 24.51 -16.94 24.33
CA PHE A 66 24.52 -17.51 25.67
C PHE A 66 25.68 -18.50 25.90
N ALA A 67 26.70 -18.47 25.04
CA ALA A 67 27.93 -19.26 25.16
C ALA A 67 29.05 -18.46 25.82
#